data_AF-A0A7T7KVQ8-F1
#
_entry.id   AF-A0A7T7KVQ8-F1
#
_cell.length_a   1.000
_cell.length_b   1.000
_cell.length_c   1.000
_cell.angle_alpha   90.00
_cell.angle_beta   90.00
_cell.angle_gamma   90.00
#
_symmetry.space_group_name_H-M   'P 1'
#
loop_
_entity.id
_entity.type
_entity.pdbx_description
1 polymer ?
#
loop_
_entity_poly.entity_id
_entity_poly.type
_entity_poly.pdbx_seq_one_letter_code
_entity_poly.pdbx_strand_id
1 'polypeptide(L)'
;MPFTLPSRIPSGPRRRSLFAGAAGVGAALLTGCSSSDSSETTKGSTSAAERARARAALDSERLAERYEAVLAVHPALAGRLSPLRAEVVRHAEAFGGGRKASGSASPSASADPSEAPSPGPSAEVPAVEKDALAELATAERTLADRRTKALLDVPGELARLLASVAAAGAVHAFLLTEGEK
;
A
#
# COMPACT_ATOMS: atom_id res chain seq x y z
N MET A 1 -34.71 -20.40 49.08
CA MET A 1 -34.94 -21.65 48.31
C MET A 1 -33.60 -22.11 47.75
N PRO A 2 -33.11 -23.31 48.11
CA PRO A 2 -31.82 -23.80 47.67
C PRO A 2 -31.91 -24.35 46.23
N PHE A 3 -31.04 -23.88 45.33
CA PHE A 3 -30.85 -24.51 44.03
C PHE A 3 -29.65 -25.44 44.10
N THR A 4 -29.97 -26.73 44.27
CA THR A 4 -29.07 -27.86 44.01
C THR A 4 -28.79 -27.99 42.52
N LEU A 5 -27.51 -28.03 42.14
CA LEU A 5 -27.03 -28.48 40.83
C LEU A 5 -27.18 -30.00 40.69
N PRO A 6 -27.47 -30.52 39.48
CA PRO A 6 -26.89 -31.76 39.02
C PRO A 6 -25.90 -31.56 37.87
N SER A 7 -24.95 -32.49 37.83
CA SER A 7 -23.68 -32.44 37.12
C SER A 7 -23.67 -33.22 35.79
N ARG A 8 -22.94 -32.65 34.81
CA ARG A 8 -21.93 -33.25 33.90
C ARG A 8 -22.31 -34.39 32.90
N ILE A 9 -22.42 -34.02 31.62
CA ILE A 9 -21.66 -34.42 30.39
C ILE A 9 -20.87 -35.76 30.48
N PRO A 10 -20.96 -36.74 29.53
CA PRO A 10 -20.35 -36.64 28.17
C PRO A 10 -21.09 -37.41 27.04
N SER A 11 -20.96 -37.05 25.77
CA SER A 11 -19.90 -37.57 24.90
C SER A 11 -20.14 -37.06 23.48
N GLY A 12 -19.26 -36.18 22.99
CA GLY A 12 -19.23 -35.76 21.59
C GLY A 12 -17.85 -36.11 21.01
N PRO A 13 -17.79 -36.82 19.87
CA PRO A 13 -16.54 -37.39 19.38
C PRO A 13 -15.50 -36.34 18.97
N ARG A 14 -14.25 -36.68 19.31
CA ARG A 14 -13.07 -35.83 19.22
C ARG A 14 -12.57 -35.67 17.79
N ARG A 15 -12.00 -34.50 17.54
CA ARG A 15 -11.08 -34.14 16.46
C ARG A 15 -9.91 -35.14 16.43
N ARG A 16 -9.94 -36.11 15.53
CA ARG A 16 -8.81 -36.83 14.90
C ARG A 16 -9.39 -38.04 14.13
N SER A 17 -8.73 -38.39 13.01
CA SER A 17 -8.99 -39.53 12.13
C SER A 17 -10.23 -39.48 11.21
N LEU A 18 -10.09 -38.78 10.08
CA LEU A 18 -10.53 -39.28 8.77
C LEU A 18 -9.45 -38.93 7.73
N PHE A 19 -8.32 -39.64 7.80
CA PHE A 19 -7.42 -39.83 6.67
C PHE A 19 -7.57 -41.29 6.25
N ALA A 20 -8.37 -41.55 5.20
CA ALA A 20 -8.29 -42.75 4.38
C ALA A 20 -9.24 -42.63 3.16
N GLY A 21 -8.64 -42.46 1.97
CA GLY A 21 -9.04 -43.17 0.76
C GLY A 21 -10.22 -42.65 -0.07
N ALA A 22 -9.92 -41.89 -1.12
CA ALA A 22 -10.60 -42.01 -2.42
C ALA A 22 -9.67 -41.51 -3.54
N ALA A 23 -8.87 -42.41 -4.10
CA ALA A 23 -8.25 -42.20 -5.40
C ALA A 23 -9.36 -42.30 -6.46
N GLY A 24 -9.74 -41.17 -7.04
CA GLY A 24 -10.71 -41.06 -8.12
C GLY A 24 -10.17 -40.08 -9.16
N VAL A 25 -9.80 -40.62 -10.31
CA VAL A 25 -9.37 -39.90 -11.52
C VAL A 25 -10.49 -38.97 -11.97
N GLY A 26 -10.18 -37.68 -12.10
CA GLY A 26 -11.10 -36.66 -12.56
C GLY A 26 -10.36 -35.35 -12.81
N ALA A 27 -9.57 -35.30 -13.87
CA ALA A 27 -9.09 -34.06 -14.46
C ALA A 27 -10.30 -33.26 -14.98
N ALA A 28 -10.95 -32.52 -14.10
CA ALA A 28 -11.86 -31.45 -14.46
C ALA A 28 -11.07 -30.15 -14.37
N LEU A 29 -10.66 -29.71 -15.56
CA LEU A 29 -10.01 -28.44 -15.83
C LEU A 29 -10.73 -27.30 -15.09
N LEU A 30 -9.91 -26.42 -14.53
CA LEU A 30 -10.26 -25.08 -14.07
C LEU A 30 -11.40 -24.50 -14.91
N THR A 31 -12.60 -24.41 -14.32
CA THR A 31 -13.70 -23.64 -14.90
C THR A 31 -13.23 -22.19 -14.93
N GLY A 32 -12.91 -21.75 -16.14
CA GLY A 32 -12.24 -20.50 -16.40
C GLY A 32 -13.03 -19.29 -15.94
N CYS A 33 -12.29 -18.31 -15.42
CA CYS A 33 -12.63 -16.92 -15.58
C CYS A 33 -12.55 -16.58 -17.09
N SER A 34 -13.59 -16.93 -17.83
CA SER A 34 -13.77 -16.43 -19.19
C SER A 34 -14.17 -14.95 -19.09
N SER A 35 -13.27 -14.06 -19.46
CA SER A 35 -13.68 -12.78 -20.04
C SER A 35 -12.90 -12.58 -21.33
N SER A 36 -13.68 -12.45 -22.39
CA SER A 36 -13.34 -12.66 -23.79
C SER A 36 -12.27 -11.71 -24.33
N ASP A 37 -11.60 -12.20 -25.36
CA ASP A 37 -10.67 -11.49 -26.23
C ASP A 37 -11.22 -10.11 -26.64
N SER A 38 -10.56 -9.08 -26.13
CA SER A 38 -10.54 -7.72 -26.68
C SER A 38 -9.08 -7.28 -26.65
N SER A 39 -8.26 -8.00 -27.41
CA SER A 39 -6.82 -8.10 -27.19
C SER A 39 -5.98 -6.86 -27.52
N GLU A 40 -6.57 -5.79 -28.05
CA GLU A 40 -5.89 -4.48 -28.20
C GLU A 40 -6.20 -3.50 -27.06
N THR A 41 -7.48 -3.30 -26.73
CA THR A 41 -7.90 -2.34 -25.69
C THR A 41 -7.52 -2.81 -24.28
N THR A 42 -7.53 -4.12 -24.02
CA THR A 42 -7.20 -4.73 -22.72
C THR A 42 -5.70 -4.69 -22.40
N LYS A 43 -4.84 -4.89 -23.41
CA LYS A 43 -3.38 -4.77 -23.26
C LYS A 43 -2.97 -3.34 -22.91
N GLY A 44 -3.57 -2.35 -23.58
CA GLY A 44 -3.37 -0.93 -23.27
C GLY A 44 -3.81 -0.56 -21.85
N SER A 45 -5.00 -0.99 -21.44
CA SER A 45 -5.54 -0.76 -20.09
C SER A 45 -4.68 -1.39 -18.98
N THR A 46 -4.22 -2.63 -19.18
CA THR A 46 -3.32 -3.32 -18.22
C THR A 46 -2.02 -2.53 -18.05
N SER A 47 -1.42 -2.07 -19.14
CA SER A 47 -0.20 -1.26 -19.09
C SER A 47 -0.41 0.09 -18.36
N ALA A 48 -1.58 0.71 -18.49
CA ALA A 48 -1.91 1.95 -17.80
C ALA A 48 -2.09 1.73 -16.29
N ALA A 49 -2.76 0.65 -15.89
CA ALA A 49 -2.89 0.25 -14.50
C ALA A 49 -1.53 -0.09 -13.86
N GLU A 50 -0.64 -0.77 -14.58
CA GLU A 50 0.72 -1.03 -14.13
C GLU A 50 1.53 0.26 -13.93
N ARG A 51 1.47 1.19 -14.89
CA ARG A 51 2.11 2.51 -14.75
C ARG A 51 1.55 3.28 -13.56
N ALA A 52 0.23 3.26 -13.35
CA ALA A 52 -0.41 3.91 -12.20
C ALA A 52 0.04 3.29 -10.87
N ARG A 53 0.12 1.95 -10.79
CA ARG A 53 0.65 1.24 -9.62
C ARG A 53 2.12 1.60 -9.37
N ALA A 54 2.97 1.59 -10.39
CA ALA A 54 4.38 1.95 -10.27
C ALA A 54 4.56 3.40 -9.79
N ARG A 55 3.75 4.33 -10.31
CA ARG A 55 3.75 5.72 -9.85
C ARG A 55 3.31 5.84 -8.38
N ALA A 56 2.27 5.12 -7.99
CA ALA A 56 1.79 5.12 -6.61
C ALA A 56 2.84 4.55 -5.63
N ALA A 57 3.61 3.54 -6.04
CA ALA A 57 4.76 3.04 -5.28
C ALA A 57 5.82 4.13 -5.10
N LEU A 58 6.31 4.71 -6.20
CA LEU A 58 7.36 5.74 -6.19
C LEU A 58 6.96 6.98 -5.37
N ASP A 59 5.71 7.43 -5.51
CA ASP A 59 5.21 8.57 -4.74
C ASP A 59 5.14 8.26 -3.22
N SER A 60 4.88 7.00 -2.85
CA SER A 60 4.89 6.56 -1.45
C SER A 60 6.32 6.47 -0.91
N GLU A 61 7.27 5.96 -1.70
CA GLU A 61 8.70 5.91 -1.34
C GLU A 61 9.27 7.31 -1.10
N ARG A 62 9.01 8.25 -2.03
CA ARG A 62 9.41 9.65 -1.89
C ARG A 62 8.82 10.34 -0.67
N LEU A 63 7.58 9.97 -0.29
CA LEU A 63 6.98 10.50 0.92
C LEU A 63 7.67 9.92 2.16
N ALA A 64 8.01 8.63 2.17
CA ALA A 64 8.76 8.01 3.27
C ALA A 64 10.16 8.63 3.45
N GLU A 65 10.84 9.00 2.35
CA GLU A 65 12.10 9.74 2.36
C GLU A 65 11.95 11.12 3.01
N ARG A 66 10.83 11.84 2.74
CA ARG A 66 10.55 13.13 3.39
C ARG A 66 10.35 12.97 4.89
N TYR A 67 9.62 11.94 5.33
CA TYR A 67 9.50 11.63 6.76
C TYR A 67 10.87 11.36 7.40
N GLU A 68 11.75 10.63 6.70
CA GLU A 68 13.10 10.36 7.17
C GLU A 68 13.95 11.63 7.28
N ALA A 69 13.89 12.51 6.28
CA ALA A 69 14.57 13.80 6.31
C ALA A 69 14.11 14.66 7.51
N VAL A 70 12.80 14.70 7.78
CA VAL A 70 12.27 15.41 8.96
C VAL A 70 12.73 14.76 10.26
N LEU A 71 12.75 13.43 10.35
CA LEU A 71 13.25 12.71 11.53
C LEU A 71 14.75 12.94 11.78
N ALA A 72 15.54 13.14 10.73
CA ALA A 72 16.97 13.43 10.84
C ALA A 72 17.24 14.82 11.44
N VAL A 73 16.41 15.81 11.10
CA VAL A 73 16.52 17.19 11.63
C VAL A 73 15.85 17.32 13.00
N HIS A 74 14.72 16.65 13.20
CA HIS A 74 13.86 16.76 14.38
C HIS A 74 13.69 15.42 15.10
N PRO A 75 14.76 14.87 15.73
CA PRO A 75 14.71 13.55 16.37
C PRO A 75 13.72 13.50 17.55
N ALA A 76 13.38 14.63 18.17
CA ALA A 76 12.37 14.72 19.21
C ALA A 76 10.97 14.27 18.73
N LEU A 77 10.68 14.40 17.43
CA LEU A 77 9.41 13.98 16.82
C LEU A 77 9.32 12.46 16.55
N ALA A 78 10.38 11.69 16.85
CA ALA A 78 10.46 10.27 16.49
C ALA A 78 9.30 9.43 17.02
N GLY A 79 8.84 9.67 18.26
CA GLY A 79 7.73 8.93 18.84
C GLY A 79 6.41 9.10 18.07
N ARG A 80 6.23 10.24 17.41
CA ARG A 80 5.02 10.59 16.66
C ARG A 80 5.14 10.24 15.17
N LEU A 81 6.29 10.49 14.56
CA LEU A 81 6.48 10.33 13.11
C LEU A 81 6.89 8.92 12.69
N SER A 82 7.51 8.13 13.56
CA SER A 82 7.95 6.77 13.19
C SER A 82 6.80 5.83 12.80
N PRO A 83 5.67 5.80 13.54
CA PRO A 83 4.52 4.99 13.14
C PRO A 83 3.95 5.42 11.78
N LEU A 84 3.81 6.74 11.54
CA LEU A 84 3.30 7.27 10.27
C LEU A 84 4.23 6.94 9.10
N ARG A 85 5.55 7.07 9.28
CA ARG A 85 6.53 6.67 8.27
C ARG A 85 6.41 5.18 7.93
N ALA A 86 6.26 4.32 8.94
CA ALA A 86 6.12 2.88 8.73
C ALA A 86 4.85 2.53 7.91
N GLU A 87 3.73 3.22 8.16
CA GLU A 87 2.52 3.10 7.34
C GLU A 87 2.78 3.49 5.87
N VAL A 88 3.44 4.62 5.63
CA VAL A 88 3.77 5.10 4.27
C VAL A 88 4.69 4.11 3.53
N VAL A 89 5.68 3.53 4.21
CA VAL A 89 6.52 2.45 3.66
C VAL A 89 5.66 1.24 3.28
N ARG A 90 4.75 0.82 4.16
CA ARG A 90 3.84 -0.29 3.85
C ARG A 90 2.90 0.02 2.68
N HIS A 91 2.54 1.28 2.48
CA HIS A 91 1.79 1.70 1.29
C HIS A 91 2.62 1.53 0.02
N ALA A 92 3.90 1.90 0.04
CA ALA A 92 4.82 1.64 -1.07
C ALA A 92 4.89 0.15 -1.40
N GLU A 93 5.03 -0.71 -0.39
CA GLU A 93 5.06 -2.17 -0.51
C GLU A 93 3.74 -2.77 -1.06
N ALA A 94 2.60 -2.18 -0.71
CA ALA A 94 1.29 -2.60 -1.23
C ALA A 94 1.14 -2.37 -2.74
N PHE A 95 1.71 -1.28 -3.27
CA PHE A 95 1.92 -1.09 -4.71
C PHE A 95 3.16 -1.83 -5.25
N GLY A 96 3.87 -2.48 -4.32
CA GLY A 96 5.30 -2.74 -4.19
C GLY A 96 6.31 -2.15 -5.11
N GLY A 97 6.65 -0.95 -4.67
CA GLY A 97 8.02 -0.61 -4.32
C GLY A 97 8.71 -1.62 -3.40
N GLY A 98 10.02 -1.44 -3.21
CA GLY A 98 10.89 -2.34 -2.43
C GLY A 98 11.18 -3.73 -3.04
N ARG A 99 10.31 -4.27 -3.92
CA ARG A 99 10.48 -5.61 -4.53
C ARG A 99 11.55 -5.70 -5.63
N LYS A 100 12.12 -4.58 -6.06
CA LYS A 100 13.10 -4.52 -7.16
C LYS A 100 14.47 -5.13 -6.81
N ALA A 101 14.71 -5.51 -5.55
CA ALA A 101 15.94 -6.19 -5.12
C ALA A 101 15.87 -7.73 -5.19
N SER A 102 14.71 -8.34 -5.44
CA SER A 102 14.55 -9.80 -5.46
C SER A 102 13.59 -10.23 -6.56
N GLY A 103 14.01 -10.12 -7.82
CA GLY A 103 13.21 -10.60 -8.94
C GLY A 103 13.86 -10.26 -10.27
N SER A 104 14.47 -11.27 -10.89
CA SER A 104 15.10 -11.26 -12.21
C SER A 104 14.35 -10.40 -13.23
N ALA A 105 14.89 -9.22 -13.52
CA ALA A 105 14.63 -8.49 -14.75
C ALA A 105 15.97 -8.25 -15.43
N SER A 106 16.20 -8.97 -16.53
CA SER A 106 17.34 -8.76 -17.42
C SER A 106 17.35 -7.31 -17.94
N PRO A 107 18.50 -6.60 -17.94
CA PRO A 107 18.55 -5.24 -18.44
C PRO A 107 18.52 -5.25 -19.97
N SER A 108 17.40 -4.88 -20.57
CA SER A 108 17.41 -4.48 -21.98
C SER A 108 17.78 -3.00 -22.02
N ALA A 109 19.06 -2.74 -22.30
CA ALA A 109 19.59 -1.41 -22.52
C ALA A 109 19.03 -0.83 -23.82
N SER A 110 18.36 0.31 -23.71
CA SER A 110 18.28 1.37 -24.73
C SER A 110 17.83 2.62 -24.00
N ALA A 111 18.81 3.35 -23.46
CA ALA A 111 18.60 4.66 -22.87
C ALA A 111 18.86 5.72 -23.94
N ASP A 112 17.79 6.35 -24.42
CA ASP A 112 17.86 7.70 -24.99
C ASP A 112 18.10 8.69 -23.83
N PRO A 113 19.04 9.64 -23.92
CA PRO A 113 19.22 10.67 -22.92
C PRO A 113 18.20 11.79 -23.16
N SER A 114 16.92 11.53 -22.93
CA SER A 114 15.93 12.60 -22.79
C SER A 114 16.01 13.13 -21.36
N GLU A 115 16.78 14.20 -21.22
CA GLU A 115 16.70 15.25 -20.20
C GLU A 115 15.83 14.89 -18.99
N ALA A 116 16.48 14.29 -17.99
CA ALA A 116 15.86 14.11 -16.69
C ALA A 116 15.41 15.50 -16.18
N PRO A 117 14.17 15.67 -15.72
CA PRO A 117 13.82 16.87 -15.00
C PRO A 117 14.77 16.95 -13.80
N SER A 118 15.55 18.03 -13.73
CA SER A 118 16.42 18.34 -12.60
C SER A 118 15.69 18.00 -11.31
N PRO A 119 16.32 17.32 -10.33
CA PRO A 119 15.75 17.24 -9.01
C PRO A 119 15.52 18.69 -8.57
N GLY A 120 14.25 19.08 -8.44
CA GLY A 120 13.91 20.34 -7.81
C GLY A 120 14.65 20.44 -6.48
N PRO A 121 14.90 21.66 -5.97
CA PRO A 121 15.67 21.85 -4.75
C PRO A 121 15.14 20.87 -3.72
N SER A 122 16.02 20.03 -3.17
CA SER A 122 15.67 19.23 -1.99
C SER A 122 15.14 20.25 -1.00
N ALA A 123 13.81 20.28 -0.83
CA ALA A 123 13.18 21.29 0.00
C ALA A 123 13.82 21.15 1.37
N GLU A 124 14.60 22.16 1.75
CA GLU A 124 15.34 22.15 2.98
C GLU A 124 14.32 22.02 4.11
N VAL A 125 14.49 21.00 4.95
CA VAL A 125 13.54 20.73 6.04
C VAL A 125 13.52 21.96 6.95
N PRO A 126 12.35 22.56 7.23
CA PRO A 126 12.28 23.73 8.09
C PRO A 126 12.94 23.48 9.44
N ALA A 127 13.74 24.44 9.91
CA ALA A 127 14.41 24.36 11.21
C ALA A 127 13.44 24.44 12.40
N VAL A 128 12.20 24.88 12.16
CA VAL A 128 11.14 24.94 13.18
C VAL A 128 10.29 23.68 13.07
N GLU A 129 10.17 22.93 14.17
CA GLU A 129 9.40 21.67 14.22
C GLU A 129 7.97 21.80 13.68
N LYS A 130 7.31 22.91 14.05
CA LYS A 130 5.94 23.21 13.61
C LYS A 130 5.83 23.31 12.09
N ASP A 131 6.75 24.04 11.47
CA ASP A 131 6.75 24.25 10.03
C ASP A 131 7.06 22.95 9.30
N ALA A 132 7.98 22.12 9.82
CA ALA A 132 8.27 20.80 9.27
C ALA A 132 7.05 19.86 9.32
N LEU A 133 6.27 19.89 10.40
CA LEU A 133 5.02 19.13 10.51
C LEU A 133 3.94 19.64 9.54
N ALA A 134 3.81 20.96 9.38
CA ALA A 134 2.87 21.56 8.43
C ALA A 134 3.21 21.22 6.97
N GLU A 135 4.50 21.19 6.62
CA GLU A 135 4.96 20.74 5.31
C GLU A 135 4.68 19.25 5.07
N LEU A 136 4.94 18.38 6.05
CA LEU A 136 4.58 16.96 5.94
C LEU A 136 3.06 16.77 5.77
N ALA A 137 2.25 17.52 6.53
CA ALA A 137 0.80 17.46 6.41
C ALA A 137 0.32 17.89 5.02
N THR A 138 0.94 18.94 4.46
CA THR A 138 0.67 19.41 3.11
C THR A 138 1.08 18.37 2.06
N ALA A 139 2.23 17.70 2.24
CA ALA A 139 2.69 16.65 1.36
C ALA A 139 1.75 15.43 1.36
N GLU A 140 1.32 14.97 2.54
CA GLU A 140 0.33 13.90 2.71
C GLU A 140 -1.00 14.25 2.02
N ARG A 141 -1.55 15.44 2.28
CA ARG A 141 -2.80 15.91 1.69
C ARG A 141 -2.71 16.01 0.17
N THR A 142 -1.64 16.62 -0.34
CA THR A 142 -1.41 16.74 -1.79
C THR A 142 -1.35 15.37 -2.46
N LEU A 143 -0.68 14.40 -1.83
CA LEU A 143 -0.59 13.06 -2.38
C LEU A 143 -1.92 12.31 -2.31
N ALA A 144 -2.66 12.44 -1.20
CA ALA A 144 -4.01 11.90 -1.07
C ALA A 144 -4.97 12.44 -2.15
N ASP A 145 -4.91 13.75 -2.42
CA ASP A 145 -5.72 14.39 -3.47
C ASP A 145 -5.36 13.87 -4.87
N ARG A 146 -4.06 13.74 -5.17
CA ARG A 146 -3.61 13.17 -6.44
C ARG A 146 -4.06 11.72 -6.62
N ARG A 147 -3.98 10.90 -5.57
CA ARG A 147 -4.47 9.52 -5.59
C ARG A 147 -5.98 9.46 -5.81
N THR A 148 -6.73 10.35 -5.15
CA THR A 148 -8.19 10.46 -5.30
C THR A 148 -8.58 10.83 -6.74
N LYS A 149 -7.86 11.77 -7.36
CA LYS A 149 -8.05 12.12 -8.78
C LYS A 149 -7.76 10.94 -9.70
N ALA A 150 -6.68 10.20 -9.44
CA ALA A 150 -6.28 9.04 -10.24
C ALA A 150 -7.27 7.88 -10.20
N LEU A 151 -8.20 7.84 -9.23
CA LEU A 151 -9.24 6.80 -9.14
C LEU A 151 -10.10 6.71 -10.39
N LEU A 152 -10.26 7.81 -11.13
CA LEU A 152 -11.05 7.86 -12.37
C LEU A 152 -10.41 7.09 -13.52
N ASP A 153 -9.10 6.85 -13.45
CA ASP A 153 -8.29 6.31 -14.55
C ASP A 153 -7.83 4.86 -14.30
N VAL A 154 -8.15 4.28 -13.15
CA VAL A 154 -7.71 2.94 -12.76
C VAL A 154 -8.88 1.96 -12.54
N PRO A 155 -8.74 0.69 -12.97
CA PRO A 155 -9.83 -0.27 -12.83
C PRO A 155 -9.82 -0.99 -11.48
N GLY A 156 -11.02 -1.40 -11.06
CA GLY A 156 -11.25 -2.49 -10.10
C GLY A 156 -10.46 -2.40 -8.80
N GLU A 157 -9.65 -3.44 -8.54
CA GLU A 157 -8.93 -3.60 -7.27
C GLU A 157 -7.85 -2.53 -7.05
N LEU A 158 -7.23 -2.04 -8.12
CA LEU A 158 -6.23 -0.97 -8.00
C LEU A 158 -6.88 0.34 -7.52
N ALA A 159 -8.09 0.66 -8.01
CA ALA A 159 -8.85 1.81 -7.53
C ALA A 159 -9.20 1.67 -6.04
N ARG A 160 -9.62 0.49 -5.59
CA ARG A 160 -9.91 0.25 -4.16
C ARG A 160 -8.69 0.43 -3.28
N LEU A 161 -7.54 -0.11 -3.69
CA LEU A 161 -6.28 0.08 -2.97
C LEU A 161 -5.86 1.55 -2.93
N LEU A 162 -5.93 2.26 -4.07
CA LEU A 162 -5.62 3.69 -4.12
C LEU A 162 -6.55 4.53 -3.24
N ALA A 163 -7.84 4.20 -3.21
CA ALA A 163 -8.82 4.91 -2.38
C ALA A 163 -8.55 4.70 -0.89
N SER A 164 -8.25 3.46 -0.47
CA SER A 164 -7.87 3.16 0.91
C SER A 164 -6.60 3.91 1.34
N VAL A 165 -5.58 3.93 0.49
CA VAL A 165 -4.33 4.64 0.76
C VAL A 165 -4.50 6.17 0.73
N ALA A 166 -5.38 6.70 -0.13
CA ALA A 166 -5.72 8.12 -0.15
C ALA A 166 -6.42 8.54 1.16
N ALA A 167 -7.37 7.73 1.64
CA ALA A 167 -8.04 7.96 2.91
C ALA A 167 -7.05 7.92 4.10
N ALA A 168 -6.13 6.94 4.12
CA ALA A 168 -5.08 6.88 5.14
C ALA A 168 -4.19 8.14 5.13
N GLY A 169 -3.74 8.60 3.95
CA GLY A 169 -2.96 9.84 3.82
C GLY A 169 -3.71 11.08 4.30
N ALA A 170 -5.02 11.17 4.05
CA ALA A 170 -5.85 12.26 4.59
C ALA A 170 -5.91 12.25 6.12
N VAL A 171 -5.99 11.05 6.74
CA VAL A 171 -5.93 10.89 8.20
C VAL A 171 -4.55 11.24 8.74
N HIS A 172 -3.46 10.84 8.07
CA HIS A 172 -2.11 11.23 8.46
C HIS A 172 -1.94 12.75 8.44
N ALA A 173 -2.41 13.42 7.37
CA ALA A 173 -2.38 14.88 7.29
C ALA A 173 -3.12 15.54 8.47
N PHE A 174 -4.24 14.98 8.90
CA PHE A 174 -4.97 15.44 10.09
C PHE A 174 -4.18 15.22 11.39
N LEU A 175 -3.61 14.03 11.61
CA LEU A 175 -2.80 13.72 12.79
C LEU A 175 -1.52 14.57 12.89
N LEU A 176 -0.98 14.99 11.75
CA LEU A 176 0.15 15.91 11.69
C LEU A 176 -0.21 17.35 12.12
N THR A 177 -1.48 17.75 11.99
CA THR A 177 -1.96 19.08 12.41
C THR A 177 -2.62 19.10 13.80
N GLU A 178 -3.15 17.98 14.30
CA GLU A 178 -3.85 17.94 15.60
C GLU A 178 -2.94 18.04 16.84
N GLY A 179 -1.63 17.79 16.70
CA GLY A 179 -0.67 17.94 17.81
C GLY A 179 -0.43 19.39 18.25
N GLU A 180 -1.13 20.36 17.66
CA GLU A 180 -1.06 21.79 17.98
C GLU A 180 -2.09 22.25 19.03
N LYS A 181 -2.95 21.36 19.52
CA LYS A 181 -3.98 21.68 20.53
C LYS A 181 -3.48 21.48 21.96
#